data_AF-A0A7X3SMU6-F1
#
_entry.id   AF-A0A7X3SMU6-F1
#
_cell.length_a   1.000
_cell.length_b   1.000
_cell.length_c   1.000
_cell.angle_alpha   90.00
_cell.angle_beta   90.00
_cell.angle_gamma   90.00
#
_symmetry.space_group_name_H-M   'P 1'
#
loop_
_entity.id
_entity.type
_entity.pdbx_description
1 polymer ?
#
loop_
_entity_poly.entity_id
_entity_poly.type
_entity_poly.pdbx_seq_one_letter_code
_entity_poly.pdbx_strand_id
1 'polypeptide(L)'
;MTNEKEGVPVRGRGRMQRTKLSDQIAEDLRRWIAREGLKPGDRLPNEKTLMQHYGCAKGTLREALKALEVQGLVKMQTGPNGGAEIQPVSTDAAMQQLRSYLHFQVLDFEQIYVLRRSLEVSLADSVVGRLTEDQLKRLEVNIEQCVEARDSGDRVSGRRLEIEFHDILCESCDNPLLAFICRFLNGLLRDLVEFRSDRYDEHEAFGQHNVASHRDLLAAFRAKDRRAVSRIMREHMCCAESFMQRLDASFRSDLLSTG
;
A
#
# COMPACT_ATOMS: atom_id res chain seq x y z
N MET A 1 3.43 3.11 70.64
CA MET A 1 3.80 3.50 69.26
C MET A 1 4.89 2.52 68.85
N THR A 2 4.76 1.66 67.87
CA THR A 2 3.91 1.63 66.66
C THR A 2 3.59 0.18 66.30
N ASN A 3 2.40 -0.01 65.75
CA ASN A 3 1.80 -1.27 65.34
C ASN A 3 2.05 -1.41 63.84
N GLU A 4 3.04 -2.18 63.41
CA GLU A 4 3.26 -2.46 61.99
C GLU A 4 2.62 -3.79 61.63
N LYS A 5 1.41 -3.69 61.06
CA LYS A 5 0.78 -4.78 60.31
C LYS A 5 1.56 -4.97 59.02
N GLU A 6 2.27 -6.08 58.91
CA GLU A 6 2.82 -6.56 57.63
C GLU A 6 1.66 -6.76 56.63
N GLY A 7 1.60 -5.88 55.64
CA GLY A 7 0.65 -5.97 54.54
C GLY A 7 1.01 -7.14 53.63
N VAL A 8 0.04 -8.03 53.39
CA VAL A 8 0.14 -9.08 52.39
C VAL A 8 0.41 -8.45 51.01
N PRO A 9 1.43 -8.89 50.26
CA PRO A 9 1.67 -8.36 48.92
C PRO A 9 0.59 -8.90 47.99
N VAL A 10 -0.38 -8.06 47.66
CA VAL A 10 -1.33 -8.31 46.57
C VAL A 10 -0.54 -8.24 45.27
N ARG A 11 -0.02 -9.38 44.81
CA ARG A 11 0.36 -9.56 43.40
C ARG A 11 -0.90 -9.34 42.58
N GLY A 12 -1.03 -8.16 41.99
CA GLY A 12 -2.03 -7.90 40.96
C GLY A 12 -1.90 -8.96 39.89
N ARG A 13 -2.81 -9.94 39.89
CA ARG A 13 -3.06 -10.76 38.70
C ARG A 13 -3.42 -9.74 37.62
N GLY A 14 -2.48 -9.48 36.71
CA GLY A 14 -2.74 -8.69 35.53
C GLY A 14 -4.05 -9.19 34.94
N ARG A 15 -5.02 -8.28 34.74
CA ARG A 15 -6.28 -8.60 34.08
C ARG A 15 -5.87 -9.13 32.70
N MET A 16 -5.83 -10.46 32.54
CA MET A 16 -5.80 -11.07 31.22
C MET A 16 -6.99 -10.46 30.50
N GLN A 17 -6.75 -9.66 29.46
CA GLN A 17 -7.83 -9.02 28.73
C GLN A 17 -8.71 -10.14 28.19
N ARG A 18 -9.89 -10.34 28.78
CA ARG A 18 -10.95 -11.12 28.14
C ARG A 18 -11.25 -10.40 26.84
N THR A 19 -10.88 -11.02 25.71
CA THR A 19 -11.26 -10.57 24.37
C THR A 19 -12.76 -10.31 24.38
N LYS A 20 -13.20 -9.14 23.92
CA LYS A 20 -14.62 -8.81 23.95
C LYS A 20 -15.39 -9.81 23.10
N LEU A 21 -16.63 -10.11 23.50
CA LEU A 21 -17.49 -11.02 22.74
C LEU A 21 -17.72 -10.51 21.30
N SER A 22 -17.80 -9.20 21.12
CA SER A 22 -17.86 -8.54 19.81
C SER A 22 -16.66 -8.88 18.92
N ASP A 23 -15.44 -8.80 19.46
CA ASP A 23 -14.21 -9.12 18.72
C ASP A 23 -14.16 -10.62 18.33
N GLN A 24 -14.61 -11.50 19.23
CA GLN A 24 -14.70 -12.94 18.97
C GLN A 24 -15.70 -13.24 17.85
N ILE A 25 -16.88 -12.59 17.87
CA ILE A 25 -17.89 -12.73 16.82
C ILE A 25 -17.36 -12.18 15.49
N ALA A 26 -16.67 -11.05 15.49
CA ALA A 26 -16.07 -10.49 14.27
C ALA A 26 -15.06 -11.45 13.65
N GLU A 27 -14.15 -12.02 14.44
CA GLU A 27 -13.16 -12.99 13.96
C GLU A 27 -13.80 -14.29 13.47
N ASP A 28 -14.85 -14.79 14.13
CA ASP A 28 -15.57 -15.97 13.68
C ASP A 28 -16.31 -15.73 12.37
N LEU A 29 -17.00 -14.59 12.24
CA LEU A 29 -17.62 -14.16 10.98
C LEU A 29 -16.60 -14.03 9.84
N ARG A 30 -15.40 -13.48 10.11
CA ARG A 30 -14.33 -13.40 9.11
C ARG A 30 -13.90 -14.79 8.64
N ARG A 31 -13.76 -15.75 9.56
CA ARG A 31 -13.45 -17.15 9.21
C ARG A 31 -14.59 -17.80 8.47
N TRP A 32 -15.83 -17.53 8.84
CA TRP A 32 -17.02 -18.04 8.18
C TRP A 32 -17.10 -17.54 6.73
N ILE A 33 -16.91 -16.24 6.49
CA ILE A 33 -16.81 -15.65 5.14
C ILE A 33 -15.80 -16.42 4.28
N ALA A 34 -14.61 -16.68 4.83
CA ALA A 34 -13.56 -17.40 4.12
C ALA A 34 -13.91 -18.88 3.87
N ARG A 35 -14.52 -19.57 4.85
CA ARG A 35 -14.89 -20.99 4.76
C ARG A 35 -16.02 -21.23 3.76
N GLU A 36 -17.02 -20.36 3.74
CA GLU A 36 -18.15 -20.43 2.81
C GLU A 36 -17.79 -19.90 1.41
N GLY A 37 -16.58 -19.37 1.23
CA GLY A 37 -16.12 -18.84 -0.05
C GLY A 37 -16.94 -17.64 -0.54
N LEU A 38 -17.50 -16.86 0.39
CA LEU A 38 -18.29 -15.68 0.06
C LEU A 38 -17.42 -14.61 -0.61
N LYS A 39 -18.00 -13.94 -1.60
CA LYS A 39 -17.34 -12.99 -2.48
C LYS A 39 -17.87 -11.58 -2.24
N PRO A 40 -17.14 -10.55 -2.70
CA PRO A 40 -17.68 -9.21 -2.81
C PRO A 40 -19.07 -9.19 -3.45
N GLY A 41 -20.02 -8.52 -2.80
CA GLY A 41 -21.44 -8.49 -3.19
C GLY A 41 -22.34 -9.50 -2.47
N ASP A 42 -21.77 -10.57 -1.91
CA ASP A 42 -22.54 -11.51 -1.07
C ASP A 42 -22.94 -10.86 0.26
N ARG A 43 -23.98 -11.40 0.90
CA ARG A 43 -24.54 -10.85 2.13
C ARG A 43 -24.36 -11.79 3.30
N LEU A 44 -24.01 -11.23 4.45
CA LEU A 44 -24.10 -11.96 5.70
C LEU A 44 -25.58 -12.22 6.04
N PRO A 45 -25.89 -13.27 6.83
CA PRO A 45 -27.22 -13.46 7.39
C PRO A 45 -27.68 -12.19 8.12
N ASN A 46 -28.99 -11.95 8.13
CA ASN A 46 -29.54 -10.76 8.78
C ASN A 46 -29.20 -10.72 10.29
N GLU A 47 -29.24 -9.52 10.88
CA GLU A 47 -28.85 -9.31 12.29
C GLU A 47 -29.59 -10.26 13.25
N LYS A 48 -30.88 -10.54 13.00
CA LYS A 48 -31.69 -11.41 13.85
C LYS A 48 -31.18 -12.85 13.85
N THR A 49 -30.84 -13.39 12.68
CA THR A 49 -30.27 -14.73 12.54
C THR A 49 -28.91 -14.83 13.21
N LEU A 50 -28.04 -13.83 13.02
CA LEU A 50 -26.72 -13.80 13.66
C LEU A 50 -26.82 -13.68 15.19
N MET A 51 -27.73 -12.85 15.70
CA MET A 51 -27.97 -12.73 17.15
C MET A 51 -28.41 -14.05 17.77
N GLN A 52 -29.30 -14.79 17.09
CA GLN A 52 -29.74 -16.11 17.55
C GLN A 52 -28.61 -17.12 17.51
N HIS A 53 -27.81 -17.13 16.44
CA HIS A 53 -26.67 -18.03 16.30
C HIS A 53 -25.62 -17.83 17.39
N TYR A 54 -25.23 -16.58 17.66
CA TYR A 54 -24.20 -16.25 18.65
C TYR A 54 -24.75 -16.08 20.08
N GLY A 55 -26.07 -16.12 20.28
CA GLY A 55 -26.69 -15.89 21.58
C GLY A 55 -26.37 -14.52 22.18
N CYS A 56 -26.22 -13.48 21.35
CA CYS A 56 -25.74 -12.17 21.78
C CYS A 56 -26.80 -11.06 21.67
N ALA A 57 -26.61 -9.99 22.46
CA ALA A 57 -27.44 -8.79 22.33
C ALA A 57 -27.15 -8.02 21.03
N LYS A 58 -28.14 -7.25 20.55
CA LYS A 58 -28.02 -6.45 19.31
C LYS A 58 -26.82 -5.50 19.32
N GLY A 59 -26.53 -4.87 20.46
CA GLY A 59 -25.37 -3.97 20.59
C GLY A 59 -24.05 -4.68 20.33
N THR A 60 -23.87 -5.89 20.88
CA THR A 60 -22.66 -6.70 20.69
C THR A 60 -22.49 -7.11 19.23
N LEU A 61 -23.57 -7.54 18.57
CA LEU A 61 -23.51 -7.88 17.14
C LEU A 61 -23.15 -6.65 16.29
N ARG A 62 -23.75 -5.49 16.59
CA ARG A 62 -23.44 -4.26 15.85
C ARG A 62 -22.00 -3.80 16.05
N GLU A 63 -21.42 -3.97 17.25
CA GLU A 63 -19.99 -3.71 17.48
C GLU A 63 -19.12 -4.66 16.65
N ALA A 64 -19.46 -5.95 16.57
CA ALA A 64 -18.75 -6.92 15.74
C ALA A 64 -18.82 -6.59 14.24
N LEU A 65 -20.03 -6.30 13.73
CA LEU A 65 -20.23 -5.89 12.33
C LEU A 65 -19.52 -4.57 12.03
N LYS A 66 -19.49 -3.64 12.99
CA LYS A 66 -18.75 -2.38 12.83
C LYS A 66 -17.25 -2.61 12.78
N ALA A 67 -16.71 -3.55 13.56
CA ALA A 67 -15.30 -3.92 13.50
C ALA A 67 -14.94 -4.50 12.12
N LEU A 68 -15.78 -5.38 11.56
CA LEU A 68 -15.61 -5.89 10.19
C LEU A 68 -15.72 -4.78 9.13
N GLU A 69 -16.61 -3.82 9.32
CA GLU A 69 -16.75 -2.67 8.42
C GLU A 69 -15.51 -1.76 8.47
N VAL A 70 -14.94 -1.52 9.66
CA VAL A 70 -13.68 -0.77 9.82
C VAL A 70 -12.50 -1.49 9.16
N GLN A 71 -12.50 -2.83 9.17
CA GLN A 71 -11.50 -3.64 8.46
C GLN A 71 -11.72 -3.67 6.94
N GLY A 72 -12.82 -3.08 6.43
CA GLY A 72 -13.17 -3.05 5.01
C GLY A 72 -13.73 -4.36 4.46
N LEU A 73 -14.03 -5.34 5.31
CA LEU A 73 -14.55 -6.65 4.89
C LEU A 73 -16.04 -6.63 4.57
N VAL A 74 -16.79 -5.72 5.18
CA VAL A 74 -18.22 -5.53 4.91
C VAL A 74 -18.58 -4.05 4.84
N LYS A 75 -19.72 -3.74 4.23
CA LYS A 75 -20.36 -2.42 4.27
C LYS A 75 -21.80 -2.59 4.75
N MET A 76 -22.21 -1.75 5.69
CA MET A 76 -23.59 -1.75 6.18
C MET A 76 -24.50 -1.01 5.20
N GLN A 77 -25.49 -1.71 4.64
CA GLN A 77 -26.56 -1.09 3.86
C GLN A 77 -27.79 -0.80 4.73
N THR A 78 -28.42 0.35 4.50
CA THR A 78 -29.66 0.75 5.17
C THR A 78 -30.89 0.29 4.37
N GLY A 79 -32.05 0.20 5.04
CA GLY A 79 -33.34 -0.13 4.41
C GLY A 79 -33.93 -1.49 4.81
N PRO A 80 -35.12 -1.86 4.29
CA PRO A 80 -35.85 -3.08 4.67
C PRO A 80 -35.10 -4.38 4.38
N ASN A 81 -34.28 -4.38 3.32
CA ASN A 81 -33.35 -5.45 2.97
C ASN A 81 -31.90 -5.05 3.27
N GLY A 82 -31.68 -4.09 4.18
CA GLY A 82 -30.34 -3.68 4.61
C GLY A 82 -29.61 -4.78 5.36
N GLY A 83 -28.29 -4.65 5.52
CA GLY A 83 -27.45 -5.66 6.14
C GLY A 83 -25.97 -5.48 5.80
N ALA A 84 -25.14 -6.36 6.35
CA ALA A 84 -23.72 -6.39 6.03
C ALA A 84 -23.51 -7.09 4.68
N GLU A 85 -23.04 -6.34 3.70
CA GLU A 85 -22.65 -6.85 2.39
C GLU A 85 -21.12 -6.90 2.30
N ILE A 86 -20.56 -8.00 1.82
CA ILE A 86 -19.12 -8.20 1.72
C ILE A 86 -18.55 -7.27 0.67
N GLN A 87 -17.43 -6.63 0.99
CA GLN A 87 -16.73 -5.71 0.11
C GLN A 87 -15.29 -6.18 -0.10
N PRO A 88 -14.67 -5.85 -1.24
CA PRO A 88 -13.24 -6.00 -1.36
C PRO A 88 -12.58 -4.98 -0.42
N VAL A 89 -11.63 -5.41 0.40
CA VAL A 89 -10.78 -4.46 1.14
C VAL A 89 -10.02 -3.64 0.09
N SER A 90 -10.17 -2.32 0.11
CA SER A 90 -9.46 -1.48 -0.84
C SER A 90 -7.96 -1.57 -0.60
N THR A 91 -7.20 -1.48 -1.68
CA THR A 91 -5.73 -1.43 -1.61
C THR A 91 -5.27 -0.28 -0.70
N ASP A 92 -5.95 0.86 -0.78
CA ASP A 92 -5.66 2.05 0.04
C ASP A 92 -5.87 1.79 1.53
N ALA A 93 -6.94 1.10 1.92
CA ALA A 93 -7.21 0.76 3.32
C ALA A 93 -6.10 -0.14 3.89
N ALA A 94 -5.67 -1.14 3.11
CA ALA A 94 -4.56 -2.02 3.51
C ALA A 94 -3.22 -1.26 3.61
N MET A 95 -2.93 -0.38 2.65
CA MET A 95 -1.73 0.47 2.68
C MET A 95 -1.74 1.42 3.89
N GLN A 96 -2.88 1.99 4.25
CA GLN A 96 -3.00 2.89 5.40
C GLN A 96 -2.68 2.18 6.71
N GLN A 97 -3.09 0.92 6.87
CA GLN A 97 -2.71 0.13 8.05
C GLN A 97 -1.20 -0.10 8.09
N LEU A 98 -0.56 -0.38 6.95
CA LEU A 98 0.88 -0.57 6.89
C LEU A 98 1.65 0.73 7.16
N ARG A 99 1.20 1.87 6.62
CA ARG A 99 1.74 3.20 6.97
C ARG A 99 1.62 3.47 8.46
N SER A 100 0.48 3.11 9.06
CA SER A 100 0.25 3.28 10.50
C SER A 100 1.21 2.44 11.35
N TYR A 101 1.51 1.20 10.91
CA TYR A 101 2.53 0.37 11.55
C TYR A 101 3.94 0.96 11.44
N LEU A 102 4.28 1.53 10.28
CA LEU A 102 5.58 2.14 10.03
C LEU A 102 5.75 3.55 10.62
N HIS A 103 4.69 4.16 11.17
CA HIS A 103 4.70 5.55 11.62
C HIS A 103 5.83 5.90 12.60
N PHE A 104 6.15 4.98 13.52
CA PHE A 104 7.23 5.18 14.50
C PHE A 104 8.56 4.53 14.11
N GLN A 105 8.64 3.96 12.91
CA GLN A 105 9.86 3.37 12.39
C GLN A 105 10.69 4.44 11.67
N VAL A 106 12.01 4.38 11.82
CA VAL A 106 12.91 5.20 11.02
C VAL A 106 13.13 4.49 9.69
N LEU A 107 12.49 5.00 8.64
CA LEU A 107 12.68 4.54 7.27
C LEU A 107 13.76 5.38 6.60
N ASP A 108 14.67 4.73 5.90
CA ASP A 108 15.63 5.37 5.00
C ASP A 108 15.37 4.94 3.54
N PHE A 109 15.93 5.70 2.60
CA PHE A 109 15.77 5.39 1.17
C PHE A 109 16.54 4.14 0.75
N GLU A 110 17.64 3.82 1.43
CA GLU A 110 18.44 2.64 1.11
C GLU A 110 17.60 1.37 1.29
N GLN A 111 16.85 1.27 2.39
CA GLN A 111 15.92 0.18 2.67
C GLN A 111 14.85 0.05 1.58
N ILE A 112 14.28 1.17 1.11
CA ILE A 112 13.28 1.16 0.04
C ILE A 112 13.89 0.74 -1.29
N TYR A 113 15.05 1.29 -1.65
CA TYR A 113 15.70 0.98 -2.93
C TYR A 113 16.30 -0.42 -2.98
N VAL A 114 16.72 -0.99 -1.84
CA VAL A 114 17.03 -2.43 -1.73
C VAL A 114 15.85 -3.27 -2.19
N LEU A 115 14.63 -2.95 -1.75
CA LEU A 115 13.42 -3.66 -2.17
C LEU A 115 13.10 -3.38 -3.64
N ARG A 116 13.13 -2.10 -4.08
CA ARG A 116 12.80 -1.73 -5.46
C ARG A 116 13.73 -2.38 -6.49
N ARG A 117 15.05 -2.45 -6.24
CA ARG A 117 16.02 -3.12 -7.14
C ARG A 117 15.68 -4.60 -7.40
N SER A 118 14.99 -5.27 -6.47
CA SER A 118 14.55 -6.65 -6.65
C SER A 118 13.12 -6.73 -7.22
N LEU A 119 12.20 -5.98 -6.63
CA LEU A 119 10.77 -6.10 -6.92
C LEU A 119 10.38 -5.41 -8.24
N GLU A 120 10.95 -4.25 -8.56
CA GLU A 120 10.67 -3.53 -9.82
C GLU A 120 11.20 -4.30 -11.03
N VAL A 121 12.36 -4.96 -10.89
CA VAL A 121 12.92 -5.82 -11.94
C VAL A 121 12.02 -7.03 -12.16
N SER A 122 11.54 -7.65 -11.08
CA SER A 122 10.60 -8.77 -11.15
C SER A 122 9.26 -8.36 -11.73
N LEU A 123 8.77 -7.17 -11.38
CA LEU A 123 7.55 -6.58 -11.92
C LEU A 123 7.68 -6.34 -13.42
N ALA A 124 8.73 -5.61 -13.83
CA ALA A 124 8.98 -5.29 -15.24
C ALA A 124 9.10 -6.55 -16.10
N ASP A 125 9.85 -7.56 -15.62
CA ASP A 125 9.94 -8.87 -16.26
C ASP A 125 8.56 -9.56 -16.37
N SER A 126 7.75 -9.54 -15.31
CA SER A 126 6.47 -10.24 -15.27
C SER A 126 5.46 -9.73 -16.32
N VAL A 127 5.53 -8.45 -16.69
CA VAL A 127 4.59 -7.80 -17.61
C VAL A 127 5.02 -7.80 -19.08
N VAL A 128 6.23 -8.28 -19.39
CA VAL A 128 6.71 -8.40 -20.78
C VAL A 128 5.79 -9.30 -21.61
N GLY A 129 5.27 -8.76 -22.72
CA GLY A 129 4.34 -9.45 -23.60
C GLY A 129 2.88 -9.46 -23.13
N ARG A 130 2.58 -8.84 -21.98
CA ARG A 130 1.23 -8.71 -21.41
C ARG A 130 0.66 -7.30 -21.49
N LEU A 131 1.52 -6.29 -21.58
CA LEU A 131 1.10 -4.89 -21.75
C LEU A 131 0.23 -4.74 -23.02
N THR A 132 -0.95 -4.15 -22.85
CA THR A 132 -1.84 -3.81 -23.96
C THR A 132 -1.31 -2.60 -24.72
N GLU A 133 -1.80 -2.40 -25.95
CA GLU A 133 -1.45 -1.21 -26.74
C GLU A 133 -1.85 0.09 -26.02
N ASP A 134 -2.99 0.09 -25.32
CA ASP A 134 -3.44 1.24 -24.54
C ASP A 134 -2.52 1.52 -23.35
N GLN A 135 -1.99 0.48 -22.70
CA GLN A 135 -1.01 0.64 -21.62
C GLN A 135 0.34 1.13 -22.14
N LEU A 136 0.81 0.64 -23.28
CA LEU A 136 2.03 1.13 -23.93
C LEU A 136 1.91 2.60 -24.32
N LYS A 137 0.75 3.02 -24.84
CA LYS A 137 0.46 4.45 -25.10
C LYS A 137 0.41 5.28 -23.84
N ARG A 138 -0.17 4.77 -22.75
CA ARG A 138 -0.16 5.46 -21.45
C ARG A 138 1.26 5.67 -20.92
N LEU A 139 2.14 4.68 -21.06
CA LEU A 139 3.56 4.83 -20.71
C LEU A 139 4.25 5.89 -21.58
N GLU A 140 3.97 5.91 -22.88
CA GLU A 140 4.50 6.94 -23.81
C GLU A 140 4.07 8.35 -23.42
N VAL A 141 2.77 8.56 -23.19
CA VAL A 141 2.21 9.85 -22.73
C VAL A 141 2.81 10.25 -21.38
N ASN A 142 2.94 9.31 -20.43
CA ASN A 142 3.56 9.59 -19.14
C ASN A 142 5.03 10.06 -19.29
N ILE A 143 5.80 9.46 -20.21
CA ILE A 143 7.17 9.89 -20.52
C ILE A 143 7.18 11.31 -21.09
N GLU A 144 6.25 11.64 -21.98
CA GLU A 144 6.12 12.99 -22.55
C GLU A 144 5.80 14.02 -21.46
N GLN A 145 4.87 13.70 -20.56
CA GLN A 145 4.55 14.55 -19.42
C GLN A 145 5.74 14.73 -18.46
N CYS A 146 6.56 13.69 -18.27
CA CYS A 146 7.81 13.83 -17.48
C CYS A 146 8.77 14.85 -18.12
N VAL A 147 8.85 14.87 -19.46
CA VAL A 147 9.67 15.83 -20.21
C VAL A 147 9.13 17.24 -20.04
N GLU A 148 7.82 17.44 -20.21
CA GLU A 148 7.17 18.74 -20.03
C GLU A 148 7.33 19.29 -18.61
N ALA A 149 7.15 18.44 -17.59
CA ALA A 149 7.33 18.82 -16.19
C ALA A 149 8.79 19.22 -15.90
N ARG A 150 9.76 18.49 -16.46
CA ARG A 150 11.19 18.84 -16.36
C ARG A 150 11.47 20.19 -17.02
N ASP A 151 11.03 20.37 -18.26
CA ASP A 151 11.35 21.57 -19.06
C ASP A 151 10.70 22.84 -18.48
N SER A 152 9.57 22.70 -17.79
CA SER A 152 8.92 23.77 -17.03
C SER A 152 9.49 23.97 -15.60
N GLY A 153 10.38 23.09 -15.15
CA GLY A 153 10.95 23.12 -13.80
C GLY A 153 9.99 22.67 -12.69
N ASP A 154 8.85 22.08 -13.02
CA ASP A 154 7.89 21.52 -12.06
C ASP A 154 8.37 20.16 -11.54
N ARG A 155 9.27 20.21 -10.56
CA ARG A 155 9.87 19.03 -9.92
C ARG A 155 8.86 18.14 -9.22
N VAL A 156 7.81 18.73 -8.65
CA VAL A 156 6.80 17.98 -7.87
C VAL A 156 5.98 17.10 -8.82
N SER A 157 5.47 17.70 -9.90
CA SER A 157 4.76 16.95 -10.94
C SER A 157 5.68 15.94 -11.62
N GLY A 158 6.93 16.32 -11.93
CA GLY A 158 7.93 15.41 -12.50
C GLY A 158 8.14 14.16 -11.66
N ARG A 159 8.39 14.30 -10.35
CA ARG A 159 8.56 13.16 -9.43
C ARG A 159 7.32 12.27 -9.36
N ARG A 160 6.13 12.87 -9.36
CA ARG A 160 4.87 12.13 -9.35
C ARG A 160 4.70 11.29 -10.61
N LEU A 161 4.96 11.87 -11.78
CA LEU A 161 4.85 11.21 -13.08
C LEU A 161 5.88 10.09 -13.22
N GLU A 162 7.10 10.30 -12.74
CA GLU A 162 8.14 9.26 -12.72
C GLU A 162 7.72 8.03 -11.92
N ILE A 163 7.06 8.22 -10.77
CA ILE A 163 6.55 7.11 -9.96
C ILE A 163 5.34 6.45 -10.64
N GLU A 164 4.47 7.24 -11.26
CA GLU A 164 3.30 6.75 -11.98
C GLU A 164 3.66 5.77 -13.11
N PHE A 165 4.81 5.95 -13.78
CA PHE A 165 5.33 4.98 -14.74
C PHE A 165 5.35 3.54 -14.17
N HIS A 166 5.84 3.38 -12.93
CA HIS A 166 5.90 2.09 -12.25
C HIS A 166 4.51 1.58 -11.82
N ASP A 167 3.59 2.48 -11.48
CA ASP A 167 2.22 2.10 -11.12
C ASP A 167 1.45 1.56 -12.33
N ILE A 168 1.66 2.13 -13.52
CA ILE A 168 1.09 1.61 -14.77
C ILE A 168 1.55 0.17 -15.01
N LEU A 169 2.82 -0.16 -14.74
CA LEU A 169 3.29 -1.54 -14.81
C LEU A 169 2.58 -2.46 -13.81
N CYS A 170 2.34 -1.98 -12.58
CA CYS A 170 1.62 -2.73 -11.56
C CYS A 170 0.19 -3.12 -11.97
N GLU A 171 -0.49 -2.32 -12.80
CA GLU A 171 -1.82 -2.65 -13.33
C GLU A 171 -1.85 -3.89 -14.22
N SER A 172 -0.71 -4.26 -14.80
CA SER A 172 -0.58 -5.40 -15.74
C SER A 172 0.01 -6.64 -15.08
N CYS A 173 0.26 -6.58 -13.77
CA CYS A 173 0.88 -7.65 -13.00
C CYS A 173 -0.18 -8.64 -12.51
N ASP A 174 -0.09 -9.89 -12.97
CA ASP A 174 -0.96 -10.99 -12.54
C ASP A 174 -0.74 -11.42 -11.08
N ASN A 175 0.40 -11.05 -10.48
CA ASN A 175 0.69 -11.36 -9.09
C ASN A 175 0.21 -10.21 -8.20
N PRO A 176 -0.96 -10.33 -7.53
CA PRO A 176 -1.54 -9.24 -6.75
C PRO A 176 -0.66 -8.84 -5.57
N LEU A 177 0.13 -9.76 -5.01
CA LEU A 177 1.04 -9.46 -3.90
C LEU A 177 2.23 -8.62 -4.37
N LEU A 178 2.82 -8.97 -5.53
CA LEU A 178 3.91 -8.18 -6.12
C LEU A 178 3.42 -6.76 -6.46
N ALA A 179 2.28 -6.66 -7.15
CA ALA A 179 1.68 -5.37 -7.49
C ALA A 179 1.38 -4.52 -6.25
N PHE A 180 0.83 -5.14 -5.19
CA PHE A 180 0.53 -4.46 -3.93
C PHE A 180 1.78 -3.88 -3.28
N ILE A 181 2.84 -4.68 -3.14
CA ILE A 181 4.08 -4.24 -2.49
C ILE A 181 4.76 -3.14 -3.31
N CYS A 182 4.84 -3.28 -4.64
CA CYS A 182 5.42 -2.24 -5.50
C CYS A 182 4.64 -0.92 -5.38
N ARG A 183 3.30 -0.95 -5.48
CA ARG A 183 2.47 0.26 -5.31
C ARG A 183 2.62 0.88 -3.93
N PHE A 184 2.80 0.07 -2.89
CA PHE A 184 3.03 0.57 -1.53
C PHE A 184 4.34 1.36 -1.44
N LEU A 185 5.44 0.79 -1.95
CA LEU A 185 6.74 1.46 -2.00
C LEU A 185 6.68 2.74 -2.85
N ASN A 186 6.00 2.69 -4.00
CA ASN A 186 5.76 3.84 -4.86
C ASN A 186 4.97 4.95 -4.14
N GLY A 187 3.94 4.58 -3.38
CA GLY A 187 3.17 5.52 -2.55
C GLY A 187 4.01 6.21 -1.48
N LEU A 188 4.90 5.47 -0.80
CA LEU A 188 5.85 6.09 0.15
C LEU A 188 6.74 7.12 -0.57
N LEU A 189 7.23 6.78 -1.76
CA LEU A 189 8.07 7.69 -2.56
C LEU A 189 7.32 8.90 -3.12
N ARG A 190 6.01 8.79 -3.34
CA ARG A 190 5.20 9.88 -3.91
C ARG A 190 4.80 10.88 -2.84
N ASP A 191 4.39 10.36 -1.68
CA ASP A 191 3.69 11.17 -0.69
C ASP A 191 4.61 11.68 0.42
N LEU A 192 5.78 11.05 0.63
CA LEU A 192 6.57 11.31 1.84
C LEU A 192 7.99 11.79 1.55
N VAL A 193 8.40 11.86 0.29
CA VAL A 193 9.76 12.30 -0.06
C VAL A 193 9.87 13.80 0.03
N GLU A 194 10.84 14.26 0.81
CA GLU A 194 11.36 15.61 0.77
C GLU A 194 12.84 15.56 0.37
N PHE A 195 13.24 16.47 -0.52
CA PHE A 195 14.64 16.65 -0.87
C PHE A 195 15.20 17.81 -0.06
N ARG A 196 16.26 17.57 0.70
CA ARG A 196 16.92 18.61 1.50
C ARG A 196 17.99 19.36 0.72
N SER A 197 18.40 18.84 -0.45
CA SER A 197 19.35 19.46 -1.36
C SER A 197 18.65 20.18 -2.51
N ASP A 198 18.93 21.47 -2.65
CA ASP A 198 18.43 22.32 -3.75
C ASP A 198 19.31 22.29 -5.02
N ARG A 199 20.30 21.40 -5.07
CA ARG A 199 21.28 21.27 -6.16
C ARG A 199 20.59 21.03 -7.51
N TYR A 200 20.36 22.10 -8.25
CA TYR A 200 19.59 22.11 -9.49
C TYR A 200 20.18 21.16 -10.55
N ASP A 201 21.50 21.11 -10.65
CA ASP A 201 22.27 20.23 -11.55
C ASP A 201 21.96 18.74 -11.32
N GLU A 202 21.91 18.31 -10.06
CA GLU A 202 21.63 16.91 -9.71
C GLU A 202 20.16 16.54 -9.97
N HIS A 203 19.22 17.45 -9.67
CA HIS A 203 17.79 17.25 -9.97
C HIS A 203 17.54 17.13 -11.48
N GLU A 204 18.18 17.99 -12.28
CA GLU A 204 18.06 17.94 -13.73
C GLU A 204 18.66 16.65 -14.31
N ALA A 205 19.86 16.28 -13.86
CA ALA A 205 20.52 15.03 -14.27
C ALA A 205 19.68 13.81 -13.90
N PHE A 206 19.03 13.82 -12.74
CA PHE A 206 18.14 12.74 -12.32
C PHE A 206 16.94 12.59 -13.25
N GLY A 207 16.23 13.68 -13.53
CA GLY A 207 15.07 13.67 -14.43
C GLY A 207 15.45 13.26 -15.86
N GLN A 208 16.59 13.73 -16.36
CA GLN A 208 17.11 13.31 -17.67
C GLN A 208 17.38 11.80 -17.73
N HIS A 209 18.01 11.24 -16.69
CA HIS A 209 18.30 9.81 -16.59
C HIS A 209 17.02 8.95 -16.50
N ASN A 210 16.02 9.40 -15.73
CA ASN A 210 14.73 8.71 -15.60
C ASN A 210 13.99 8.65 -16.94
N VAL A 211 13.88 9.79 -17.64
CA VAL A 211 13.26 9.85 -18.97
C VAL A 211 13.97 8.94 -19.97
N ALA A 212 15.31 8.95 -19.99
CA ALA A 212 16.08 8.08 -20.89
C ALA A 212 15.81 6.60 -20.59
N SER A 213 15.87 6.20 -19.31
CA SER A 213 15.61 4.83 -18.88
C SER A 213 14.19 4.37 -19.21
N HIS A 214 13.18 5.23 -19.01
CA HIS A 214 11.79 4.91 -19.33
C HIS A 214 11.56 4.74 -20.83
N ARG A 215 12.23 5.54 -21.68
CA ARG A 215 12.19 5.37 -23.15
C ARG A 215 12.80 4.04 -23.58
N ASP A 216 13.96 3.69 -23.03
CA ASP A 216 14.62 2.42 -23.33
C ASP A 216 13.77 1.22 -22.86
N LEU A 217 13.14 1.32 -21.69
CA LEU A 217 12.18 0.34 -21.19
C LEU A 217 10.97 0.21 -22.11
N LEU A 218 10.35 1.32 -22.52
CA LEU A 218 9.20 1.30 -23.43
C LEU A 218 9.55 0.63 -24.77
N ALA A 219 10.73 0.94 -25.33
CA ALA A 219 11.22 0.30 -26.55
C ALA A 219 11.41 -1.22 -26.34
N ALA A 220 12.02 -1.62 -25.22
CA ALA A 220 12.22 -3.03 -24.89
C ALA A 220 10.88 -3.77 -24.64
N PHE A 221 9.90 -3.12 -24.01
CA PHE A 221 8.55 -3.65 -23.84
C PHE A 221 7.83 -3.87 -25.18
N ARG A 222 7.90 -2.88 -26.10
CA ARG A 222 7.36 -3.00 -27.47
C ARG A 222 8.02 -4.16 -28.24
N ALA A 223 9.34 -4.29 -28.11
CA ALA A 223 10.10 -5.39 -28.70
C ALA A 223 9.91 -6.76 -27.99
N LYS A 224 9.24 -6.76 -26.83
CA LYS A 224 9.10 -7.92 -25.93
C LYS A 224 10.46 -8.55 -25.54
N ASP A 225 11.52 -7.75 -25.50
CA ASP A 225 12.85 -8.19 -25.10
C ASP A 225 12.96 -8.24 -23.58
N ARG A 226 12.59 -9.40 -23.03
CA ARG A 226 12.63 -9.68 -21.60
C ARG A 226 14.00 -9.41 -20.97
N ARG A 227 15.08 -9.79 -21.65
CA ARG A 227 16.43 -9.61 -21.11
C ARG A 227 16.81 -8.14 -21.05
N ALA A 228 16.49 -7.38 -22.10
CA ALA A 228 16.70 -5.94 -22.11
C ALA A 228 15.89 -5.25 -21.00
N VAL A 229 14.60 -5.58 -20.85
CA VAL A 229 13.74 -5.04 -19.78
C VAL A 229 14.35 -5.25 -18.40
N SER A 230 14.71 -6.49 -18.05
CA SER A 230 15.28 -6.77 -16.72
C SER A 230 16.59 -6.05 -16.47
N ARG A 231 17.45 -5.92 -17.50
CA ARG A 231 18.74 -5.24 -17.41
C ARG A 231 18.54 -3.74 -17.21
N ILE A 232 17.75 -3.09 -18.08
CA ILE A 232 17.51 -1.64 -18.03
C ILE A 232 16.82 -1.27 -16.71
N MET A 233 15.80 -2.03 -16.27
CA MET A 233 15.12 -1.75 -15.00
C MET A 233 16.08 -1.86 -13.80
N ARG A 234 17.01 -2.82 -13.83
CA ARG A 234 18.03 -2.94 -12.77
C ARG A 234 18.97 -1.74 -12.76
N GLU A 235 19.49 -1.35 -13.91
CA GLU A 235 20.38 -0.18 -14.06
C GLU A 235 19.66 1.08 -13.58
N HIS A 236 18.42 1.30 -14.03
CA HIS A 236 17.57 2.41 -13.64
C HIS A 236 17.36 2.50 -12.12
N MET A 237 17.04 1.39 -11.44
CA MET A 237 16.86 1.37 -9.98
C MET A 237 18.16 1.67 -9.21
N CYS A 238 19.31 1.16 -9.67
CA CYS A 238 20.60 1.46 -9.05
C CYS A 238 20.98 2.94 -9.23
N CYS A 239 20.75 3.49 -10.42
CA CYS A 239 21.02 4.91 -10.69
C CYS A 239 20.09 5.82 -9.88
N ALA A 240 18.80 5.51 -9.81
CA ALA A 240 17.83 6.26 -9.04
C ALA A 240 18.19 6.29 -7.54
N GLU A 241 18.56 5.15 -6.94
CA GLU A 241 19.06 5.12 -5.56
C GLU A 241 20.25 6.07 -5.34
N SER A 242 21.22 6.04 -6.26
CA SER A 242 22.41 6.88 -6.20
C SER A 242 22.05 8.38 -6.26
N PHE A 243 21.06 8.76 -7.07
CA PHE A 243 20.56 10.14 -7.11
C PHE A 243 19.84 10.52 -5.81
N MET A 244 18.98 9.64 -5.27
CA MET A 244 18.26 9.91 -4.02
C MET A 244 19.23 10.14 -2.85
N GLN A 245 20.34 9.39 -2.80
CA GLN A 245 21.41 9.61 -1.81
C GLN A 245 22.11 10.97 -2.00
N ARG A 246 22.45 11.35 -3.24
CA ARG A 246 23.13 12.64 -3.52
C ARG A 246 22.23 13.85 -3.27
N LEU A 247 20.92 13.70 -3.46
CA LEU A 247 19.92 14.74 -3.21
C LEU A 247 19.50 14.86 -1.74
N ASP A 248 20.13 14.07 -0.85
CA ASP A 248 19.82 14.00 0.59
C ASP A 248 18.31 13.86 0.85
N ALA A 249 17.70 12.91 0.12
CA ALA A 249 16.29 12.62 0.26
C ALA A 249 15.98 12.11 1.68
N SER A 250 14.94 12.66 2.29
CA SER A 250 14.42 12.23 3.59
C SER A 250 12.91 11.98 3.53
N PHE A 251 12.42 11.05 4.36
CA PHE A 251 10.98 10.91 4.55
C PHE A 251 10.46 11.95 5.53
N ARG A 252 9.34 12.57 5.17
CA ARG A 252 8.51 13.37 6.05
C ARG A 252 8.12 12.57 7.28
N SER A 253 8.17 13.20 8.45
CA SER A 253 7.84 12.56 9.73
C SER A 253 6.33 12.29 9.89
N ASP A 254 5.51 12.92 9.06
CA ASP A 254 4.06 12.86 9.04
C ASP A 254 3.51 11.77 8.08
N LEU A 255 4.00 10.54 8.26
CA LEU A 255 3.54 9.29 7.59
C LEU A 255 2.01 9.05 7.64
N LEU A 256 1.27 9.75 8.51
CA LEU A 256 -0.17 9.60 8.73
C LEU A 256 -1.05 10.70 8.12
N SER A 257 -0.47 11.81 7.65
CA SER A 257 -1.23 13.05 7.39
C SER A 257 -1.86 13.15 5.99
N THR A 258 -1.69 12.15 5.13
CA THR A 258 -2.31 12.13 3.80
C THR A 258 -3.40 11.07 3.75
N GLY A 259 -4.64 11.52 3.95
CA GLY A 259 -5.89 10.82 3.68
C GLY A 259 -6.86 11.78 3.00
#